data_AF-A0A481ZN74-F1
#
_entry.id   AF-A0A481ZN74-F1
#
_cell.length_a   1.000
_cell.length_b   1.000
_cell.length_c   1.000
_cell.angle_alpha   90.00
_cell.angle_beta   90.00
_cell.angle_gamma   90.00
#
_symmetry.space_group_name_H-M   'P 1'
#
loop_
_entity.id
_entity.type
_entity.pdbx_description
1 polymer ?
#
loop_
_entity_poly.entity_id
_entity_poly.type
_entity_poly.pdbx_seq_one_letter_code
_entity_poly.pdbx_strand_id
1 'polypeptide(L)'
;MLYPVVKITFVKKDAPLAEKIKQVLIGGTFEYPKDSEYLNLLFQDLNSIQKIAVLLNGKMRTPKIEALHRLIDWLNARSNNKSKLPKLGLDNSSLGNNPWLTGFLEADGNFYCSFDLDTQGIAKTVKNYMRISQKQEYKISSDISKENNSNFQIMEKIRKFLDVKIVNEIKRTKKDYVELSYEVRTTKKGSCDILINYLSMYPLFSSKHQDFLDWHEFYRIRLSKEYRDARG
;
A
#
# COMPACT_ATOMS: atom_id res chain seq x y z
N MET A 1 -26.46 -12.83 14.93
CA MET A 1 -26.46 -12.08 13.65
C MET A 1 -25.08 -11.43 13.51
N LEU A 2 -24.33 -11.71 12.43
CA LEU A 2 -22.98 -11.16 12.23
C LEU A 2 -23.10 -9.71 11.72
N TYR A 3 -22.53 -8.75 12.45
CA TYR A 3 -22.42 -7.35 12.06
C TYR A 3 -21.11 -7.11 11.30
N PRO A 4 -21.11 -6.30 10.22
CA PRO A 4 -19.90 -5.99 9.49
C PRO A 4 -18.98 -5.13 10.34
N VAL A 5 -17.68 -5.39 10.23
CA VAL A 5 -16.64 -4.56 10.84
C VAL A 5 -15.62 -4.22 9.77
N VAL A 6 -15.34 -2.94 9.60
CA VAL A 6 -14.16 -2.48 8.85
C VAL A 6 -13.09 -2.14 9.87
N LYS A 7 -11.98 -2.89 9.83
CA LYS A 7 -10.84 -2.71 10.73
C LYS A 7 -9.61 -2.32 9.93
N ILE A 8 -8.92 -1.28 10.39
CA ILE A 8 -7.59 -0.89 9.90
C ILE A 8 -6.63 -0.93 11.09
N THR A 9 -5.53 -1.63 10.94
CA THR A 9 -4.48 -1.73 11.96
C THR A 9 -3.33 -0.81 11.59
N PHE A 10 -2.91 0.03 12.53
CA PHE A 10 -1.78 0.95 12.38
C PHE A 10 -0.70 0.59 13.40
N VAL A 11 0.56 0.87 13.05
CA VAL A 11 1.61 0.98 14.08
C VAL A 11 1.34 2.23 14.92
N LYS A 12 1.71 2.19 16.20
CA LYS A 12 1.40 3.25 17.17
C LYS A 12 1.93 4.62 16.76
N LYS A 13 3.09 4.68 16.10
CA LYS A 13 3.66 5.92 15.55
C LYS A 13 2.77 6.59 14.48
N ASP A 14 1.91 5.83 13.81
CA ASP A 14 0.98 6.31 12.79
C ASP A 14 -0.43 6.59 13.35
N ALA A 15 -0.59 6.66 14.68
CA ALA A 15 -1.84 7.04 15.32
C ALA A 15 -2.43 8.38 14.82
N PRO A 16 -1.64 9.43 14.50
CA PRO A 16 -2.19 10.66 13.94
C PRO A 16 -2.95 10.45 12.61
N LEU A 17 -2.49 9.53 11.76
CA LEU A 17 -3.19 9.19 10.52
C LEU A 17 -4.51 8.46 10.81
N ALA A 18 -4.51 7.55 11.78
CA ALA A 18 -5.72 6.84 12.20
C ALA A 18 -6.77 7.83 12.76
N GLU A 19 -6.35 8.79 13.59
CA GLU A 19 -7.19 9.87 14.10
C GLU A 19 -7.75 10.73 12.95
N LYS A 20 -6.93 11.06 11.96
CA LYS A 20 -7.42 11.82 10.80
C LYS A 20 -8.48 11.05 10.00
N ILE A 21 -8.28 9.74 9.78
CA ILE A 21 -9.26 8.89 9.09
C ILE A 21 -10.57 8.82 9.88
N LYS A 22 -10.48 8.65 11.21
CA LYS A 22 -11.64 8.68 12.12
C LYS A 22 -12.43 9.98 11.98
N GLN A 23 -11.75 11.13 11.98
CA GLN A 23 -12.36 12.45 11.81
C GLN A 23 -13.04 12.63 10.44
N VAL A 24 -12.37 12.22 9.35
CA VAL A 24 -12.91 12.32 7.99
C VAL A 24 -14.15 11.43 7.83
N LEU A 25 -14.12 10.22 8.39
CA LEU A 25 -15.24 9.29 8.32
C LEU A 25 -16.34 9.63 9.31
N ILE A 26 -16.08 10.45 10.34
CA ILE A 26 -17.04 10.85 11.39
C ILE A 26 -17.61 9.58 12.05
N GLY A 27 -16.71 8.72 12.52
CA GLY A 27 -17.08 7.46 13.15
C GLY A 27 -15.85 6.63 13.49
N GLY A 28 -16.09 5.49 14.12
CA GLY A 28 -15.05 4.52 14.46
C GLY A 28 -14.48 4.65 15.88
N THR A 29 -14.04 3.51 16.40
CA THR A 29 -13.49 3.35 17.75
C THR A 29 -12.05 2.87 17.68
N PHE A 30 -11.24 3.29 18.64
CA PHE A 30 -9.90 2.74 18.81
C PHE A 30 -9.95 1.56 19.77
N GLU A 31 -9.23 0.52 19.40
CA GLU A 31 -8.87 -0.59 20.27
C GLU A 31 -7.35 -0.62 20.35
N TYR A 32 -6.83 -0.70 21.58
CA TYR A 32 -5.42 -0.80 21.88
C TYR A 32 -5.15 -2.22 22.39
N PRO A 33 -4.70 -3.15 21.53
CA PRO A 33 -4.30 -4.47 21.98
C PRO A 33 -3.25 -4.37 23.09
N LYS A 34 -3.40 -5.21 24.11
CA LYS A 34 -2.48 -5.23 25.24
C LYS A 34 -1.05 -5.59 24.77
N ASP A 35 -0.05 -4.92 25.32
CA ASP A 35 1.38 -5.19 25.08
C ASP A 35 1.75 -5.16 23.58
N SER A 36 1.17 -4.22 22.82
CA SER A 36 1.31 -4.12 21.36
C SER A 36 1.75 -2.73 20.91
N GLU A 37 2.64 -2.68 19.92
CA GLU A 37 3.03 -1.45 19.20
C GLU A 37 2.05 -1.09 18.07
N TYR A 38 0.83 -1.62 18.13
CA TYR A 38 -0.22 -1.41 17.14
C TYR A 38 -1.51 -0.93 17.79
N LEU A 39 -2.33 -0.24 17.00
CA LEU A 39 -3.70 0.12 17.34
C LEU A 39 -4.64 -0.30 16.21
N ASN A 40 -5.88 -0.60 16.56
CA ASN A 40 -6.93 -0.89 15.60
C ASN A 40 -7.92 0.28 15.58
N LEU A 41 -8.25 0.75 14.38
CA LEU A 41 -9.38 1.64 14.12
C LEU A 41 -10.52 0.79 13.54
N LEU A 42 -11.62 0.69 14.29
CA LEU A 42 -12.77 -0.15 13.95
C LEU A 42 -13.99 0.71 13.63
N PHE A 43 -14.64 0.44 12.50
CA PHE A 43 -15.94 0.98 12.13
C PHE A 43 -16.97 -0.13 12.22
N GLN A 44 -18.02 0.10 13.00
CA GLN A 44 -19.07 -0.89 13.29
C GLN A 44 -20.47 -0.28 13.24
N ASP A 45 -20.60 1.03 13.44
CA ASP A 45 -21.86 1.73 13.33
C ASP A 45 -22.32 1.82 11.86
N LEU A 46 -23.63 1.81 11.66
CA LEU A 46 -24.22 1.74 10.32
C LEU A 46 -23.84 2.94 9.45
N ASN A 47 -23.72 4.14 10.04
CA ASN A 47 -23.44 5.38 9.30
C ASN A 47 -22.02 5.36 8.73
N SER A 48 -21.02 5.04 9.55
CA SER A 48 -19.63 4.98 9.10
C SER A 48 -19.42 3.85 8.10
N ILE A 49 -20.04 2.68 8.32
CA ILE A 49 -20.01 1.55 7.38
C ILE A 49 -20.62 1.91 6.02
N GLN A 50 -21.77 2.58 5.99
CA GLN A 50 -22.39 3.06 4.75
C GLN A 50 -21.49 4.06 4.02
N LYS A 51 -20.91 5.01 4.76
CA LYS A 51 -20.02 6.03 4.22
C LYS A 51 -18.76 5.41 3.61
N ILE A 52 -18.15 4.43 4.28
CA ILE A 52 -17.01 3.67 3.75
C ILE A 52 -17.41 2.93 2.45
N ALA A 53 -18.57 2.26 2.44
CA ALA A 53 -19.02 1.54 1.26
C ALA A 53 -19.20 2.48 0.05
N VAL A 54 -19.83 3.65 0.25
CA VAL A 54 -19.99 4.67 -0.79
C VAL A 54 -18.65 5.23 -1.26
N LEU A 55 -17.73 5.52 -0.33
CA LEU A 55 -16.42 6.10 -0.66
C LEU A 55 -15.54 5.16 -1.49
N LEU A 56 -15.57 3.85 -1.20
CA LEU A 56 -14.73 2.86 -1.87
C LEU A 56 -15.34 2.33 -3.17
N ASN A 57 -16.66 2.39 -3.33
CA ASN A 57 -17.35 1.85 -4.50
C ASN A 57 -16.87 2.53 -5.79
N GLY A 58 -16.33 1.73 -6.72
CA GLY A 58 -15.74 2.23 -7.96
C GLY A 58 -14.32 2.80 -7.82
N LYS A 59 -13.65 2.65 -6.66
CA LYS A 59 -12.25 3.07 -6.42
C LYS A 59 -11.31 1.92 -6.07
N MET A 60 -11.83 0.71 -5.90
CA MET A 60 -11.03 -0.49 -5.61
C MET A 60 -10.25 -0.92 -6.85
N ARG A 61 -8.98 -1.33 -6.69
CA ARG A 61 -8.12 -1.81 -7.80
C ARG A 61 -7.56 -3.21 -7.60
N THR A 62 -7.93 -3.86 -6.50
CA THR A 62 -7.43 -5.18 -6.10
C THR A 62 -8.60 -6.14 -5.84
N PRO A 63 -8.34 -7.46 -5.75
CA PRO A 63 -9.37 -8.48 -5.42
C PRO A 63 -10.14 -8.24 -4.14
N LYS A 64 -9.63 -7.36 -3.27
CA LYS A 64 -10.31 -6.98 -2.04
C LYS A 64 -11.66 -6.30 -2.29
N ILE A 65 -11.97 -5.92 -3.54
CA ILE A 65 -13.30 -5.49 -3.97
C ILE A 65 -14.40 -6.50 -3.59
N GLU A 66 -14.10 -7.80 -3.58
CA GLU A 66 -15.06 -8.85 -3.17
C GLU A 66 -15.59 -8.63 -1.75
N ALA A 67 -14.74 -8.16 -0.83
CA ALA A 67 -15.15 -7.83 0.53
C ALA A 67 -16.06 -6.61 0.58
N LEU A 68 -15.79 -5.59 -0.25
CA LEU A 68 -16.66 -4.43 -0.40
C LEU A 68 -18.01 -4.83 -0.98
N HIS A 69 -18.04 -5.69 -2.01
CA HIS A 69 -19.28 -6.17 -2.62
C HIS A 69 -20.15 -6.94 -1.63
N ARG A 70 -19.56 -7.81 -0.80
CA ARG A 70 -20.30 -8.46 0.31
C ARG A 70 -20.87 -7.47 1.31
N LEU A 71 -20.13 -6.40 1.63
CA LEU A 71 -20.63 -5.33 2.48
C LEU A 71 -21.81 -4.59 1.84
N ILE A 72 -21.72 -4.26 0.55
CA ILE A 72 -22.80 -3.63 -0.21
C ILE A 72 -24.04 -4.51 -0.22
N ASP A 73 -23.90 -5.82 -0.45
CA ASP A 73 -25.01 -6.76 -0.43
C ASP A 73 -25.67 -6.82 0.98
N TRP A 74 -24.86 -6.84 2.05
CA TRP A 74 -25.35 -6.79 3.43
C TRP A 74 -26.15 -5.51 3.74
N LEU A 75 -25.67 -4.35 3.25
CA LEU A 75 -26.34 -3.05 3.39
C LEU A 75 -27.65 -3.00 2.60
N ASN A 76 -27.63 -3.46 1.35
CA ASN A 76 -28.79 -3.47 0.47
C ASN A 76 -29.91 -4.39 0.96
N ALA A 77 -29.57 -5.51 1.60
CA ALA A 77 -30.54 -6.42 2.19
C ALA A 77 -31.30 -5.83 3.40
N ARG A 78 -30.78 -4.76 4.01
CA ARG A 78 -31.36 -4.08 5.19
C ARG A 78 -31.92 -2.70 4.87
N SER A 79 -31.80 -2.25 3.64
CA SER A 79 -32.37 -0.98 3.18
C SER A 79 -33.84 -1.18 2.85
N ASN A 80 -34.74 -0.81 3.78
CA ASN A 80 -36.17 -1.01 3.59
C ASN A 80 -36.83 -0.02 2.62
N ASN A 81 -36.21 1.13 2.30
CA ASN A 81 -36.81 2.18 1.44
C ASN A 81 -35.80 3.15 0.76
N LYS A 82 -34.49 2.87 0.78
CA LYS A 82 -33.49 3.71 0.07
C LYS A 82 -33.05 3.03 -1.22
N SER A 83 -32.73 3.84 -2.25
CA SER A 83 -32.04 3.40 -3.47
C SER A 83 -30.86 2.50 -3.10
N LYS A 84 -30.87 1.25 -3.57
CA LYS A 84 -29.80 0.28 -3.32
C LYS A 84 -28.48 0.81 -3.89
N LEU A 85 -27.39 0.59 -3.18
CA LEU A 85 -26.05 0.94 -3.64
C LEU A 85 -25.63 -0.06 -4.74
N PRO A 86 -25.38 0.37 -5.99
CA PRO A 86 -24.92 -0.53 -7.04
C PRO A 86 -23.51 -1.05 -6.74
N LYS A 87 -23.17 -2.24 -7.22
CA LYS A 87 -21.80 -2.78 -7.15
C LYS A 87 -21.00 -2.32 -8.36
N LEU A 88 -20.15 -1.32 -8.20
CA LEU A 88 -19.26 -0.88 -9.27
C LEU A 88 -18.05 -1.80 -9.39
N GLY A 89 -17.46 -1.86 -10.59
CA GLY A 89 -16.27 -2.66 -10.88
C GLY A 89 -14.97 -2.03 -10.37
N LEU A 90 -13.85 -2.66 -10.74
CA LEU A 90 -12.51 -2.15 -10.43
C LEU A 90 -12.23 -0.83 -11.17
N ASP A 91 -11.54 0.08 -10.49
CA ASP A 91 -11.02 1.32 -11.08
C ASP A 91 -9.80 1.03 -11.96
N ASN A 92 -9.90 1.40 -13.24
CA ASN A 92 -8.86 1.24 -14.24
C ASN A 92 -8.27 2.57 -14.73
N SER A 93 -8.63 3.70 -14.11
CA SER A 93 -8.06 5.00 -14.45
C SER A 93 -6.54 5.04 -14.23
N SER A 94 -5.83 5.91 -14.95
CA SER A 94 -4.37 6.04 -14.84
C SER A 94 -3.93 6.27 -13.40
N LEU A 95 -2.87 5.56 -12.96
CA LEU A 95 -2.32 5.67 -11.60
C LEU A 95 -1.79 7.09 -11.30
N GLY A 96 -1.35 7.84 -12.32
CA GLY A 96 -0.83 9.19 -12.16
C GLY A 96 -1.90 10.28 -11.93
N ASN A 97 -3.18 9.95 -12.08
CA ASN A 97 -4.26 10.95 -12.06
C ASN A 97 -5.01 11.02 -10.72
N ASN A 98 -4.59 10.24 -9.71
CA ASN A 98 -5.25 10.20 -8.41
C ASN A 98 -4.30 9.66 -7.31
N PRO A 99 -4.64 9.83 -6.02
CA PRO A 99 -3.79 9.42 -4.90
C PRO A 99 -3.87 7.92 -4.54
N TRP A 100 -4.43 7.05 -5.39
CA TRP A 100 -4.60 5.63 -5.04
C TRP A 100 -3.26 4.94 -4.76
N LEU A 101 -2.23 5.20 -5.58
CA LEU A 101 -0.91 4.59 -5.39
C LEU A 101 -0.23 5.11 -4.12
N THR A 102 -0.45 6.36 -3.72
CA THR A 102 0.01 6.90 -2.43
C THR A 102 -0.60 6.12 -1.28
N GLY A 103 -1.92 5.91 -1.27
CA GLY A 103 -2.58 5.10 -0.24
C GLY A 103 -2.12 3.63 -0.22
N PHE A 104 -1.75 3.09 -1.39
CA PHE A 104 -1.19 1.75 -1.49
C PHE A 104 0.25 1.66 -0.96
N LEU A 105 1.08 2.68 -1.22
CA LEU A 105 2.42 2.85 -0.65
C LEU A 105 2.37 3.05 0.86
N GLU A 106 1.36 3.75 1.38
CA GLU A 106 1.15 3.92 2.82
C GLU A 106 0.96 2.58 3.53
N ALA A 107 0.23 1.65 2.90
CA ALA A 107 -0.02 0.34 3.48
C ALA A 107 1.17 -0.62 3.30
N ASP A 108 1.65 -0.76 2.06
CA ASP A 108 2.52 -1.87 1.66
C ASP A 108 3.85 -1.43 1.02
N GLY A 109 4.14 -0.12 1.05
CA GLY A 109 5.37 0.48 0.55
C GLY A 109 6.51 0.51 1.56
N ASN A 110 7.73 0.52 1.05
CA ASN A 110 8.97 0.68 1.81
C ASN A 110 9.96 1.56 1.02
N PHE A 111 10.60 2.51 1.69
CA PHE A 111 11.72 3.27 1.15
C PHE A 111 13.02 2.75 1.76
N TYR A 112 13.86 2.14 0.92
CA TYR A 112 15.10 1.51 1.34
C TYR A 112 16.29 2.36 0.92
N CYS A 113 17.21 2.57 1.85
CA CYS A 113 18.51 3.20 1.66
C CYS A 113 19.59 2.33 2.32
N SER A 114 20.71 2.11 1.65
CA SER A 114 21.87 1.43 2.23
C SER A 114 23.16 1.88 1.56
N PHE A 115 24.25 1.80 2.31
CA PHE A 115 25.59 2.04 1.79
C PHE A 115 26.59 1.10 2.45
N ASP A 116 27.70 0.84 1.75
CA ASP A 116 28.85 0.15 2.30
C ASP A 116 30.02 1.14 2.39
N LEU A 117 30.71 1.17 3.52
CA LEU A 117 31.89 2.01 3.74
C LEU A 117 33.17 1.28 3.30
N ASP A 118 34.16 2.06 2.87
CA ASP A 118 35.53 1.57 2.71
C ASP A 118 36.34 1.67 4.02
N THR A 119 37.62 1.33 3.95
CA THR A 119 38.52 1.36 5.12
C THR A 119 38.80 2.77 5.65
N GLN A 120 38.49 3.81 4.86
CA GLN A 120 38.63 5.22 5.26
C GLN A 120 37.32 5.80 5.79
N GLY A 121 36.25 4.99 5.86
CA GLY A 121 34.93 5.42 6.31
C GLY A 121 34.14 6.19 5.24
N ILE A 122 34.54 6.09 3.96
CA ILE A 122 33.85 6.74 2.85
C ILE A 122 32.90 5.75 2.18
N ALA A 123 31.69 6.19 1.83
CA ALA A 123 30.72 5.31 1.17
C ALA A 123 31.21 4.93 -0.23
N LYS A 124 31.28 3.61 -0.50
CA LYS A 124 31.70 3.06 -1.78
C LYS A 124 30.52 2.62 -2.64
N THR A 125 29.55 1.97 -2.03
CA THR A 125 28.31 1.57 -2.68
C THR A 125 27.16 2.31 -2.04
N VAL A 126 26.23 2.81 -2.86
CA VAL A 126 25.04 3.52 -2.40
C VAL A 126 23.85 2.96 -3.16
N LYS A 127 22.88 2.43 -2.44
CA LYS A 127 21.68 1.79 -2.99
C LYS A 127 20.47 2.42 -2.36
N ASN A 128 19.55 2.87 -3.21
CA ASN A 128 18.25 3.29 -2.75
C ASN A 128 17.18 2.82 -3.73
N TYR A 129 16.03 2.44 -3.18
CA TYR A 129 14.85 2.09 -3.96
C TYR A 129 13.59 2.21 -3.11
N MET A 130 12.48 2.59 -3.73
CA MET A 130 11.18 2.25 -3.18
C MET A 130 10.84 0.81 -3.55
N ARG A 131 10.15 0.11 -2.67
CA ARG A 131 9.59 -1.23 -2.88
C ARG A 131 8.10 -1.24 -2.50
N ILE A 132 7.26 -1.79 -3.37
CA ILE A 132 5.90 -2.26 -3.00
C ILE A 132 5.88 -3.78 -3.15
N SER A 133 5.21 -4.47 -2.24
CA SER A 133 5.04 -5.93 -2.29
C SER A 133 3.61 -6.33 -1.92
N GLN A 134 3.06 -7.34 -2.61
CA GLN A 134 1.84 -8.03 -2.21
C GLN A 134 2.14 -9.52 -2.08
N LYS A 135 1.88 -10.08 -0.90
CA LYS A 135 2.08 -11.50 -0.60
C LYS A 135 0.73 -12.18 -0.41
N GLN A 136 0.60 -13.39 -0.96
CA GLN A 136 -0.54 -14.26 -0.70
C GLN A 136 -0.06 -15.69 -0.45
N GLU A 137 -0.80 -16.38 0.42
CA GLU A 137 -0.60 -17.80 0.74
C GLU A 137 -1.57 -18.65 -0.06
N TYR A 138 -1.06 -19.77 -0.57
CA TYR A 138 -1.77 -20.71 -1.41
C TYR A 138 -1.56 -22.13 -0.91
N LYS A 139 -2.55 -23.00 -1.09
CA LYS A 139 -2.38 -24.44 -0.83
C LYS A 139 -1.39 -25.03 -1.84
N ILE A 140 -0.60 -26.02 -1.44
CA ILE A 140 0.46 -26.60 -2.31
C ILE A 140 -0.08 -27.10 -3.66
N SER A 141 -1.32 -27.60 -3.69
CA SER A 141 -1.95 -28.14 -4.90
C SER A 141 -2.57 -27.11 -5.84
N SER A 142 -2.50 -25.81 -5.54
CA SER A 142 -3.10 -24.80 -6.43
C SER A 142 -2.14 -24.44 -7.56
N ASP A 143 -2.43 -24.92 -8.77
CA ASP A 143 -1.84 -24.39 -10.01
C ASP A 143 -2.48 -23.05 -10.35
N ILE A 144 -1.90 -21.98 -9.82
CA ILE A 144 -2.32 -20.62 -10.15
C ILE A 144 -1.35 -20.10 -11.20
N SER A 145 -1.81 -20.04 -12.45
CA SER A 145 -1.07 -19.35 -13.49
C SER A 145 -0.86 -17.88 -13.10
N LYS A 146 0.33 -17.36 -13.40
CA LYS A 146 0.74 -15.99 -13.07
C LYS A 146 -0.25 -14.94 -13.59
N GLU A 147 -0.81 -15.18 -14.77
CA GLU A 147 -1.74 -14.26 -15.46
C GLU A 147 -3.10 -14.18 -14.77
N ASN A 148 -3.51 -15.26 -14.10
CA ASN A 148 -4.72 -15.32 -13.31
C ASN A 148 -4.50 -14.85 -11.86
N ASN A 149 -3.25 -14.52 -11.49
CA ASN A 149 -2.96 -13.94 -10.19
C ASN A 149 -3.28 -12.44 -10.21
N SER A 150 -4.30 -12.07 -9.47
CA SER A 150 -4.80 -10.70 -9.43
C SER A 150 -3.89 -9.72 -8.67
N ASN A 151 -2.99 -10.21 -7.80
CA ASN A 151 -1.91 -9.38 -7.24
C ASN A 151 -0.85 -9.08 -8.31
N PHE A 152 -0.54 -10.03 -9.20
CA PHE A 152 0.38 -9.77 -10.31
C PHE A 152 -0.17 -8.68 -11.23
N GLN A 153 -1.47 -8.71 -11.56
CA GLN A 153 -2.09 -7.74 -12.47
C GLN A 153 -1.96 -6.29 -11.97
N ILE A 154 -2.22 -6.02 -10.69
CA ILE A 154 -2.04 -4.67 -10.13
C ILE A 154 -0.56 -4.28 -10.07
N MET A 155 0.32 -5.22 -9.73
CA MET A 155 1.77 -4.97 -9.71
C MET A 155 2.33 -4.68 -11.12
N GLU A 156 1.79 -5.31 -12.18
CA GLU A 156 2.13 -4.97 -13.57
C GLU A 156 1.67 -3.56 -13.96
N LYS A 157 0.48 -3.14 -13.51
CA LYS A 157 0.02 -1.75 -13.73
C LYS A 157 0.97 -0.75 -13.05
N ILE A 158 1.37 -1.03 -11.81
CA ILE A 158 2.34 -0.20 -11.06
C ILE A 158 3.71 -0.20 -11.75
N ARG A 159 4.18 -1.38 -12.18
CA ARG A 159 5.44 -1.54 -12.92
C ARG A 159 5.45 -0.66 -14.18
N LYS A 160 4.39 -0.74 -14.99
CA LYS A 160 4.26 0.06 -16.22
C LYS A 160 4.25 1.55 -15.92
N PHE A 161 3.47 1.97 -14.92
CA PHE A 161 3.38 3.39 -14.53
C PHE A 161 4.72 3.97 -14.07
N LEU A 162 5.44 3.24 -13.21
CA LEU A 162 6.74 3.66 -12.69
C LEU A 162 7.91 3.40 -13.66
N ASP A 163 7.64 2.94 -14.88
CA ASP A 163 8.66 2.53 -15.86
C ASP A 163 9.70 1.54 -15.25
N VAL A 164 9.25 0.58 -14.45
CA VAL A 164 10.12 -0.46 -13.88
C VAL A 164 10.28 -1.60 -14.88
N LYS A 165 11.47 -2.23 -14.95
CA LYS A 165 11.75 -3.26 -15.96
C LYS A 165 10.87 -4.51 -15.79
N ILE A 166 10.76 -5.03 -14.57
CA ILE A 166 10.07 -6.28 -14.25
C ILE A 166 9.31 -6.18 -12.93
N VAL A 167 8.25 -6.98 -12.80
CA VAL A 167 7.71 -7.35 -11.49
C VAL A 167 8.52 -8.57 -11.00
N ASN A 168 9.15 -8.44 -9.84
CA ASN A 168 9.85 -9.55 -9.20
C ASN A 168 8.82 -10.51 -8.61
N GLU A 169 8.98 -11.80 -8.91
CA GLU A 169 8.18 -12.86 -8.32
C GLU A 169 9.02 -13.61 -7.29
N ILE A 170 8.51 -13.73 -6.08
CA ILE A 170 9.18 -14.41 -4.97
C ILE A 170 8.26 -15.54 -4.52
N LYS A 171 8.67 -16.78 -4.79
CA LYS A 171 7.97 -18.00 -4.36
C LYS A 171 8.74 -18.65 -3.21
N ARG A 172 8.05 -18.94 -2.10
CA ARG A 172 8.63 -19.67 -0.96
C ARG A 172 7.72 -20.85 -0.61
N THR A 173 8.24 -22.05 -0.75
CA THR A 173 7.54 -23.26 -0.34
C THR A 173 7.71 -23.47 1.16
N LYS A 174 6.60 -23.56 1.88
CA LYS A 174 6.52 -23.94 3.30
C LYS A 174 5.91 -25.35 3.41
N LYS A 175 5.92 -25.92 4.62
CA LYS A 175 5.46 -27.29 4.86
C LYS A 175 4.03 -27.55 4.34
N ASP A 176 3.13 -26.61 4.58
CA ASP A 176 1.69 -26.79 4.31
C ASP A 176 1.12 -25.83 3.24
N TYR A 177 1.92 -24.85 2.81
CA TYR A 177 1.48 -23.80 1.90
C TYR A 177 2.65 -23.23 1.07
N VAL A 178 2.30 -22.53 -0.01
CA VAL A 178 3.23 -21.76 -0.82
C VAL A 178 2.94 -20.28 -0.59
N GLU A 179 3.96 -19.51 -0.24
CA GLU A 179 3.91 -18.05 -0.28
C GLU A 179 4.33 -17.59 -1.67
N LEU A 180 3.52 -16.73 -2.27
CA LEU A 180 3.85 -16.07 -3.51
C LEU A 180 3.72 -14.57 -3.31
N SER A 181 4.77 -13.85 -3.66
CA SER A 181 4.83 -12.40 -3.56
C SER A 181 5.23 -11.78 -4.88
N TYR A 182 4.54 -10.70 -5.25
CA TYR A 182 4.90 -9.85 -6.38
C TYR A 182 5.41 -8.52 -5.86
N GLU A 183 6.49 -8.04 -6.45
CA GLU A 183 7.22 -6.88 -5.96
C GLU A 183 7.68 -5.97 -7.11
N VAL A 184 7.53 -4.66 -6.91
CA VAL A 184 8.04 -3.62 -7.82
C VAL A 184 9.05 -2.78 -7.07
N ARG A 185 10.21 -2.51 -7.68
CA ARG A 185 11.25 -1.64 -7.12
C ARG A 185 11.68 -0.53 -8.08
N THR A 186 11.79 0.70 -7.58
CA THR A 186 12.36 1.83 -8.34
C THR A 186 13.87 1.91 -8.11
N THR A 187 14.67 1.33 -9.00
CA THR A 187 16.14 1.28 -8.86
C THR A 187 16.90 2.19 -9.83
N LYS A 188 16.27 2.53 -10.97
CA LYS A 188 16.86 3.35 -12.04
C LYS A 188 16.40 4.81 -11.90
N LYS A 189 17.23 5.74 -12.38
CA LYS A 189 16.96 7.19 -12.31
C LYS A 189 15.54 7.55 -12.75
N GLY A 190 15.15 7.14 -13.96
CA GLY A 190 13.83 7.48 -14.51
C GLY A 190 12.64 6.98 -13.67
N SER A 191 12.74 5.78 -13.08
CA SER A 191 11.65 5.28 -12.23
C SER A 191 11.60 5.96 -10.86
N CYS A 192 12.75 6.36 -10.32
CA CYS A 192 12.81 7.21 -9.13
C CYS A 192 12.22 8.60 -9.40
N ASP A 193 12.56 9.23 -10.53
CA ASP A 193 12.05 10.56 -10.90
C ASP A 193 10.52 10.55 -11.08
N ILE A 194 9.96 9.52 -11.73
CA ILE A 194 8.50 9.36 -11.86
C ILE A 194 7.85 9.24 -10.47
N LEU A 195 8.43 8.45 -9.57
CA LEU A 195 7.92 8.28 -8.21
C LEU A 195 7.95 9.59 -7.42
N ILE A 196 9.05 10.33 -7.49
CA ILE A 196 9.22 11.63 -6.80
C ILE A 196 8.18 12.62 -7.29
N ASN A 197 7.98 12.73 -8.61
CA ASN A 197 6.98 13.61 -9.19
C ASN A 197 5.56 13.22 -8.74
N TYR A 198 5.26 11.91 -8.72
CA TYR A 198 3.97 11.42 -8.25
C TYR A 198 3.72 11.76 -6.77
N LEU A 199 4.68 11.46 -5.88
CA LEU A 199 4.54 11.72 -4.45
C LEU A 199 4.62 13.21 -4.08
N SER A 200 5.19 14.05 -4.95
CA SER A 200 5.11 15.51 -4.81
C SER A 200 3.70 16.03 -5.08
N MET A 201 2.96 15.39 -5.99
CA MET A 201 1.57 15.72 -6.29
C MET A 201 0.58 15.07 -5.30
N TYR A 202 0.87 13.84 -4.85
CA TYR A 202 0.05 13.05 -3.94
C TYR A 202 0.89 12.58 -2.74
N PRO A 203 1.07 13.44 -1.71
CA PRO A 203 1.98 13.17 -0.61
C PRO A 203 1.47 12.07 0.34
N LEU A 204 2.44 11.35 0.92
CA LEU A 204 2.22 10.46 2.06
C LEU A 204 1.85 11.28 3.30
N PHE A 205 1.09 10.66 4.22
CA PHE A 205 0.55 11.27 5.44
C PHE A 205 0.95 10.55 6.73
N SER A 206 1.50 9.33 6.68
CA SER A 206 2.03 8.65 7.87
C SER A 206 3.50 9.00 8.14
N SER A 207 4.11 8.32 9.11
CA SER A 207 5.57 8.38 9.30
C SER A 207 6.38 8.00 8.04
N LYS A 208 5.79 7.26 7.08
CA LYS A 208 6.41 6.98 5.78
C LYS A 208 6.67 8.23 4.94
N HIS A 209 6.01 9.35 5.22
CA HIS A 209 6.37 10.62 4.60
C HIS A 209 7.82 11.01 4.92
N GLN A 210 8.24 10.83 6.18
CA GLN A 210 9.63 11.09 6.57
C GLN A 210 10.58 10.09 5.90
N ASP A 211 10.22 8.80 5.86
CA ASP A 211 11.02 7.78 5.16
C ASP A 211 11.22 8.15 3.68
N PHE A 212 10.19 8.72 3.02
CA PHE A 212 10.29 9.21 1.65
C PHE A 212 11.21 10.43 1.52
N LEU A 213 11.12 11.40 2.44
CA LEU A 213 11.99 12.59 2.42
C LEU A 213 13.45 12.18 2.58
N ASP A 214 13.75 11.29 3.53
CA ASP A 214 15.10 10.78 3.77
C ASP A 214 15.60 9.99 2.55
N TRP A 215 14.74 9.17 1.93
CA TRP A 215 15.06 8.46 0.70
C TRP A 215 15.28 9.38 -0.50
N HIS A 216 14.53 10.49 -0.60
CA HIS A 216 14.68 11.48 -1.65
C HIS A 216 15.99 12.25 -1.50
N GLU A 217 16.37 12.61 -0.29
CA GLU A 217 17.68 13.23 -0.03
C GLU A 217 18.82 12.25 -0.33
N PHE A 218 18.70 11.00 0.10
CA PHE A 218 19.67 9.95 -0.22
C PHE A 218 19.81 9.73 -1.73
N TYR A 219 18.70 9.82 -2.48
CA TYR A 219 18.71 9.80 -3.95
C TYR A 219 19.50 10.98 -4.54
N ARG A 220 19.30 12.20 -4.01
CA ARG A 220 20.02 13.41 -4.42
C ARG A 220 21.52 13.24 -4.23
N ILE A 221 21.96 12.84 -3.04
CA ILE A 221 23.36 12.56 -2.68
C ILE A 221 23.98 11.50 -3.61
N ARG A 222 23.24 10.42 -3.90
CA ARG A 222 23.69 9.37 -4.83
C ARG A 222 23.92 9.92 -6.23
N LEU A 223 23.04 10.79 -6.73
CA LEU A 223 23.15 11.37 -8.06
C LEU A 223 24.30 12.39 -8.17
N SER A 224 24.46 13.25 -7.17
CA SER A 224 25.55 14.24 -7.12
C SER A 224 26.91 13.62 -6.79
N LYS A 225 26.92 12.38 -6.27
CA LYS A 225 28.10 11.65 -5.78
C LYS A 225 28.76 12.31 -4.56
N GLU A 226 28.00 13.08 -3.78
CA GLU A 226 28.46 13.71 -2.53
C GLU A 226 28.96 12.68 -1.50
N TYR A 227 28.40 11.47 -1.51
CA TYR A 227 28.80 10.34 -0.65
C TYR A 227 30.27 9.89 -0.77
N ARG A 228 31.02 10.44 -1.74
CA ARG A 228 32.46 10.16 -1.94
C ARG A 228 33.37 11.05 -1.08
N ASP A 229 32.81 11.98 -0.32
CA ASP A 229 33.47 12.80 0.68
C ASP A 229 32.98 12.32 2.07
N ALA A 230 33.84 12.31 3.08
CA ALA A 230 33.48 11.96 4.46
C ALA A 230 32.39 12.87 5.07
N ARG A 231 32.17 14.07 4.50
CA ARG A 231 31.08 14.99 4.89
C ARG A 231 29.70 14.59 4.35
N GLY A 232 29.64 13.82 3.26
CA GLY A 232 28.41 13.43 2.57
C GLY A 232 27.96 12.02 2.91
#